data_AF-A0A533RX37-F1
#
_entry.id   AF-A0A533RX37-F1
#
_cell.length_a   1.000
_cell.length_b   1.000
_cell.length_c   1.000
_cell.angle_alpha   90.00
_cell.angle_beta   90.00
_cell.angle_gamma   90.00
#
_symmetry.space_group_name_H-M   'P 1'
#
loop_
_entity.id
_entity.type
_entity.pdbx_description
1 polymer ?
#
loop_
_entity_poly.entity_id
_entity_poly.type
_entity_poly.pdbx_seq_one_letter_code
_entity_poly.pdbx_strand_id
1 'polypeptide(L)'
;MNKGKYHEVKAATMGGLTDVPGILVGHAKDRSGRTGCTVILCPDGAVPGVSVSGGGPGTQNTDIVRPGTEDLPAYGVLLTGGSFFGLPATGGVMRWLVEQRIAEVPLVPAAVIYDLPYAKGSPPPDAALAYAACQAANADPVPEGNVGAGAGATAGKIYGRPMKSGLGTASWTIPGGPVVAALAVVNPVGDVWCGGRIVVGALRPDGTFVNQTQAMLDGVP
;
A
#
# COMPACT_ATOMS: atom_id res chain seq x y z
N MET A 1 28.35 1.57 28.85
CA MET A 1 27.54 1.32 27.64
C MET A 1 26.20 1.99 27.84
N ASN A 2 25.97 3.10 27.15
CA ASN A 2 24.81 3.97 27.37
C ASN A 2 23.59 3.34 26.68
N LYS A 3 22.67 2.77 27.45
CA LYS A 3 21.38 2.28 26.92
C LYS A 3 20.58 3.52 26.51
N GLY A 4 20.51 3.79 25.22
CA GLY A 4 19.67 4.85 24.68
C GLY A 4 18.25 4.69 25.20
N LYS A 5 17.73 5.73 25.86
CA LYS A 5 16.32 5.81 26.24
C LYS A 5 15.52 5.93 24.94
N TYR A 6 15.01 4.82 24.44
CA TYR A 6 13.92 4.87 23.47
C TYR A 6 12.73 5.48 24.22
N HIS A 7 12.31 6.67 23.81
CA HIS A 7 11.08 7.25 24.29
C HIS A 7 9.94 6.31 23.89
N GLU A 8 9.27 5.75 24.89
CA GLU A 8 8.09 4.94 24.71
C GLU A 8 7.01 5.82 24.05
N VAL A 9 6.75 5.57 22.78
CA VAL A 9 5.71 6.29 22.02
C VAL A 9 4.38 5.81 22.57
N LYS A 10 3.74 6.65 23.40
CA LYS A 10 2.31 6.47 23.71
C LYS A 10 1.57 6.59 22.39
N ALA A 11 0.79 5.57 22.03
CA ALA A 11 -0.10 5.57 20.88
C ALA A 11 -1.19 6.64 21.06
N ALA A 12 -0.84 7.90 20.80
CA ALA A 12 -1.79 8.83 20.20
C ALA A 12 -2.14 8.27 18.82
N THR A 13 -3.34 8.54 18.31
CA THR A 13 -3.68 8.26 16.91
C THR A 13 -2.57 8.81 16.03
N MET A 14 -1.74 7.92 15.50
CA MET A 14 -0.69 8.29 14.55
C MET A 14 -1.45 8.82 13.35
N GLY A 15 -1.17 10.06 12.93
CA GLY A 15 -1.93 10.70 11.84
C GLY A 15 -1.77 9.97 10.50
N GLY A 16 -2.16 10.58 9.38
CA GLY A 16 -2.25 9.89 8.09
C GLY A 16 -1.41 10.50 6.98
N LEU A 17 -1.37 9.81 5.83
CA LEU A 17 -0.72 10.32 4.62
C LEU A 17 -1.27 11.70 4.19
N THR A 18 -2.55 11.96 4.42
CA THR A 18 -3.23 13.23 4.11
C THR A 18 -2.86 14.38 5.07
N ASP A 19 -2.08 14.12 6.13
CA ASP A 19 -1.49 15.20 6.94
C ASP A 19 -0.39 15.96 6.19
N VAL A 20 0.14 15.39 5.09
CA VAL A 20 1.01 16.12 4.15
C VAL A 20 0.11 16.99 3.27
N PRO A 21 0.23 18.33 3.35
CA PRO A 21 -0.64 19.23 2.57
C PRO A 21 -0.56 18.96 1.06
N GLY A 22 -1.71 18.95 0.40
CA GLY A 22 -1.81 18.71 -1.05
C GLY A 22 -1.87 17.23 -1.46
N ILE A 23 -1.67 16.28 -0.54
CA ILE A 23 -1.88 14.85 -0.82
C ILE A 23 -3.34 14.47 -0.60
N LEU A 24 -3.93 13.80 -1.59
CA LEU A 24 -5.26 13.21 -1.49
C LEU A 24 -5.17 11.69 -1.59
N VAL A 25 -6.01 10.98 -0.84
CA VAL A 25 -6.07 9.52 -0.90
C VAL A 25 -7.50 9.07 -1.18
N GLY A 26 -7.63 8.14 -2.14
CA GLY A 26 -8.90 7.56 -2.52
C GLY A 26 -8.84 6.05 -2.64
N HIS A 27 -9.94 5.39 -2.29
CA HIS A 27 -10.08 3.94 -2.34
C HIS A 27 -11.30 3.53 -3.16
N ALA A 28 -11.16 2.46 -3.93
CA ALA A 28 -12.30 1.76 -4.52
C ALA A 28 -12.10 0.25 -4.39
N LYS A 29 -13.19 -0.48 -4.19
CA LYS A 29 -13.20 -1.94 -4.09
C LYS A 29 -14.09 -2.54 -5.14
N ASP A 30 -13.75 -3.74 -5.56
CA ASP A 30 -14.66 -4.53 -6.38
C ASP A 30 -15.94 -4.86 -5.60
N ARG A 31 -16.97 -5.37 -6.29
CA ARG A 31 -18.26 -5.69 -5.65
C ARG A 31 -18.14 -6.72 -4.53
N SER A 32 -17.15 -7.61 -4.59
CA SER A 32 -16.95 -8.59 -3.52
C SER A 32 -16.30 -8.00 -2.27
N GLY A 33 -15.67 -6.82 -2.38
CA GLY A 33 -14.90 -6.22 -1.30
C GLY A 33 -13.60 -6.96 -0.97
N ARG A 34 -13.12 -7.84 -1.84
CA ARG A 34 -11.94 -8.70 -1.61
C ARG A 34 -10.72 -8.30 -2.44
N THR A 35 -10.86 -7.31 -3.31
CA THR A 35 -9.73 -6.64 -4.00
C THR A 35 -10.10 -5.18 -4.25
N GLY A 36 -9.13 -4.37 -4.69
CA GLY A 36 -9.39 -2.95 -4.95
C GLY A 36 -8.17 -2.13 -5.32
N CYS A 37 -8.42 -0.84 -5.53
CA CYS A 37 -7.44 0.19 -5.84
C CYS A 37 -7.31 1.18 -4.69
N THR A 38 -6.11 1.68 -4.50
CA THR A 38 -5.81 2.87 -3.70
C THR A 38 -5.00 3.82 -4.54
N VAL A 39 -5.49 5.04 -4.67
CA VAL A 39 -4.84 6.10 -5.43
C VAL A 39 -4.39 7.16 -4.44
N ILE A 40 -3.13 7.56 -4.57
CA ILE A 40 -2.57 8.73 -3.90
C ILE A 40 -2.44 9.79 -4.99
N LEU A 41 -3.08 10.94 -4.85
CA LEU A 41 -3.02 12.04 -5.82
C LEU A 41 -2.22 13.20 -5.24
N CYS A 42 -1.41 13.81 -6.10
CA CYS A 42 -0.67 15.04 -5.84
C CYS A 42 -0.99 16.03 -6.97
N PRO A 43 -2.12 16.77 -6.88
CA PRO A 43 -2.59 17.63 -7.97
C PRO A 43 -1.58 18.70 -8.41
N ASP A 44 -0.76 19.20 -7.48
CA ASP A 44 0.29 20.18 -7.77
C ASP A 44 1.58 19.53 -8.32
N GLY A 45 1.60 18.20 -8.47
CA GLY A 45 2.79 17.41 -8.78
C GLY A 45 3.67 17.18 -7.55
N ALA A 46 4.39 16.06 -7.54
CA ALA A 46 5.36 15.73 -6.50
C ALA A 46 6.62 15.13 -7.14
N VAL A 47 7.79 15.43 -6.58
CA VAL A 47 9.06 14.81 -6.98
C VAL A 47 9.01 13.33 -6.58
N PRO A 48 9.04 12.38 -7.55
CA PRO A 48 8.89 10.98 -7.24
C PRO A 48 10.24 10.30 -6.97
N GLY A 49 10.18 9.13 -6.35
CA GLY A 49 11.31 8.24 -6.17
C GLY A 49 10.81 6.81 -5.97
N VAL A 50 11.60 5.80 -6.36
CA VAL A 50 11.25 4.40 -6.18
C VAL A 50 12.42 3.55 -5.68
N SER A 51 12.09 2.57 -4.83
CA SER A 51 12.98 1.49 -4.43
C SER A 51 12.20 0.17 -4.48
N VAL A 52 12.69 -0.78 -5.28
CA VAL A 52 12.09 -2.11 -5.46
C VAL A 52 13.06 -3.16 -4.93
N SER A 53 12.67 -3.85 -3.85
CA SER A 53 13.54 -4.81 -3.15
C SER A 53 13.04 -6.26 -3.17
N GLY A 54 11.76 -6.49 -3.49
CA GLY A 54 11.20 -7.84 -3.58
C GLY A 54 11.64 -8.57 -4.86
N GLY A 55 11.78 -9.90 -4.78
CA GLY A 55 12.22 -10.72 -5.92
C GLY A 55 11.16 -10.98 -7.00
N GLY A 56 9.89 -10.60 -6.76
CA GLY A 56 8.79 -10.74 -7.73
C GLY A 56 7.97 -9.47 -7.85
N PRO A 57 8.55 -8.36 -8.32
CA PRO A 57 7.85 -7.09 -8.42
C PRO A 57 6.82 -7.10 -9.56
N GLY A 58 5.68 -6.45 -9.34
CA GLY A 58 4.73 -6.08 -10.39
C GLY A 58 4.51 -4.59 -10.35
N THR A 59 5.12 -3.88 -11.30
CA THR A 59 5.20 -2.42 -11.30
C THR A 59 4.97 -1.84 -12.68
N GLN A 60 4.63 -0.55 -12.73
CA GLN A 60 4.53 0.23 -13.97
C GLN A 60 5.11 1.63 -13.74
N ASN A 61 5.76 2.18 -14.77
CA ASN A 61 6.40 3.52 -14.77
C ASN A 61 7.43 3.73 -13.65
N THR A 62 8.13 2.68 -13.20
CA THR A 62 9.13 2.80 -12.14
C THR A 62 10.50 3.24 -12.64
N ASP A 63 10.88 2.92 -13.89
CA ASP A 63 12.19 3.28 -14.44
C ASP A 63 12.39 4.80 -14.55
N ILE A 64 11.34 5.54 -14.91
CA ILE A 64 11.39 6.99 -15.09
C ILE A 64 11.43 7.76 -13.76
N VAL A 65 11.04 7.13 -12.65
CA VAL A 65 11.08 7.70 -11.29
C VAL A 65 12.23 7.12 -10.45
N ARG A 66 13.18 6.46 -11.10
CA ARG A 66 14.38 5.96 -10.42
C ARG A 66 15.28 7.15 -10.09
N PRO A 67 15.88 7.21 -8.89
CA PRO A 67 16.82 8.29 -8.58
C PRO A 67 17.94 8.39 -9.64
N GLY A 68 18.16 9.59 -10.17
CA GLY A 68 19.15 9.86 -11.21
C GLY A 68 18.65 9.74 -12.66
N THR A 69 17.33 9.63 -12.88
CA THR A 69 16.71 9.68 -14.22
C THR A 69 16.07 11.05 -14.51
N GLU A 70 14.91 11.08 -15.14
CA GLU A 70 14.15 12.31 -15.46
C GLU A 70 13.66 13.05 -14.20
N ASP A 71 13.51 14.37 -14.31
CA ASP A 71 12.94 15.25 -13.27
C ASP A 71 11.48 15.60 -13.57
N LEU A 72 10.67 14.57 -13.81
CA LEU A 72 9.24 14.73 -14.10
C LEU A 72 8.42 14.56 -12.81
N PRO A 73 7.48 15.47 -12.52
CA PRO A 73 6.59 15.31 -11.38
C PRO A 73 5.67 14.11 -11.61
N ALA A 74 5.46 13.31 -10.56
CA ALA A 74 4.33 12.40 -10.52
C ALA A 74 3.08 13.17 -10.07
N TYR A 75 1.93 12.84 -10.65
CA TYR A 75 0.62 13.43 -10.27
C TYR A 75 -0.26 12.46 -9.48
N GLY A 76 0.17 11.21 -9.41
CA GLY A 76 -0.37 10.24 -8.48
C GLY A 76 0.40 8.93 -8.48
N VAL A 77 0.04 8.06 -7.54
CA VAL A 77 0.56 6.70 -7.40
C VAL A 77 -0.62 5.75 -7.26
N LEU A 78 -0.58 4.63 -7.99
CA LEU A 78 -1.58 3.56 -7.87
C LEU A 78 -0.99 2.37 -7.10
N LEU A 79 -1.67 1.99 -6.02
CA LEU A 79 -1.51 0.70 -5.38
C LEU A 79 -2.75 -0.14 -5.67
N THR A 80 -2.59 -1.38 -6.11
CA THR A 80 -3.74 -2.21 -6.50
C THR A 80 -3.58 -3.68 -6.14
N GLY A 81 -4.70 -4.36 -5.90
CA GLY A 81 -4.78 -5.82 -5.93
C GLY A 81 -4.74 -6.37 -7.36
N GLY A 82 -5.01 -7.67 -7.50
CA GLY A 82 -5.13 -8.34 -8.80
C GLY A 82 -3.81 -8.82 -9.41
N SER A 83 -2.68 -8.72 -8.71
CA SER A 83 -1.36 -9.04 -9.28
C SER A 83 -1.12 -8.27 -10.59
N PHE A 84 -0.39 -8.83 -11.55
CA PHE A 84 -0.14 -8.24 -12.87
C PHE A 84 -1.42 -7.82 -13.61
N PHE A 85 -2.56 -8.49 -13.36
CA PHE A 85 -3.84 -8.12 -13.97
C PHE A 85 -4.38 -6.77 -13.49
N GLY A 86 -3.90 -6.26 -12.35
CA GLY A 86 -4.26 -4.94 -11.84
C GLY A 86 -3.47 -3.78 -12.47
N LEU A 87 -2.32 -4.03 -13.11
CA LEU A 87 -1.49 -2.96 -13.70
C LEU A 87 -2.23 -2.08 -14.73
N PRO A 88 -3.09 -2.64 -15.62
CA PRO A 88 -3.89 -1.84 -16.54
C PRO A 88 -4.81 -0.80 -15.87
N ALA A 89 -5.11 -0.95 -14.57
CA ALA A 89 -5.90 0.02 -13.83
C ALA A 89 -5.26 1.42 -13.76
N THR A 90 -3.94 1.52 -13.96
CA THR A 90 -3.20 2.79 -14.06
C THR A 90 -3.80 3.74 -15.11
N GLY A 91 -4.31 3.21 -16.22
CA GLY A 91 -4.95 4.00 -17.27
C GLY A 91 -6.20 4.76 -16.78
N GLY A 92 -6.90 4.23 -15.77
CA GLY A 92 -8.02 4.91 -15.13
C GLY A 92 -7.61 6.16 -14.37
N VAL A 93 -6.48 6.10 -13.67
CA VAL A 93 -5.90 7.24 -12.93
C VAL A 93 -5.44 8.32 -13.92
N MET A 94 -4.70 7.91 -14.96
CA MET A 94 -4.23 8.83 -16.01
C MET A 94 -5.41 9.54 -16.69
N ARG A 95 -6.46 8.80 -17.06
CA ARG A 95 -7.66 9.38 -17.67
C ARG A 95 -8.32 10.41 -16.74
N TRP A 96 -8.48 10.09 -15.45
CA TRP A 96 -9.06 11.02 -14.49
C TRP A 96 -8.24 12.31 -14.38
N LEU A 97 -6.91 12.20 -14.27
CA LEU A 97 -6.00 13.34 -14.18
C LEU A 97 -6.09 14.28 -15.38
N VAL A 98 -6.16 13.72 -16.60
CA VAL A 98 -6.34 14.50 -17.84
C VAL A 98 -7.70 15.19 -17.86
N GLU A 99 -8.77 14.49 -17.51
CA GLU A 99 -10.13 15.05 -17.47
C GLU A 99 -10.27 16.18 -16.44
N GLN A 100 -9.57 16.08 -15.30
CA GLN A 100 -9.50 17.15 -14.30
C GLN A 100 -8.54 18.28 -14.68
N ARG A 101 -7.88 18.20 -15.85
CA ARG A 101 -6.90 19.19 -16.34
C ARG A 101 -5.72 19.40 -15.38
N ILE A 102 -5.34 18.35 -14.64
CA ILE A 102 -4.20 18.38 -13.72
C ILE A 102 -2.89 18.26 -14.50
N ALA A 103 -2.82 17.35 -15.47
CA ALA A 103 -1.69 17.18 -16.36
C ALA A 103 -2.15 16.62 -17.71
N GLU A 104 -1.56 17.10 -18.81
CA GLU A 104 -1.84 16.61 -20.16
C GLU A 104 -1.28 15.19 -20.40
N VAL A 105 -0.09 14.92 -19.85
CA VAL A 105 0.58 13.62 -19.90
C VAL A 105 0.98 13.23 -18.46
N PRO A 106 0.04 12.73 -17.64
CA PRO A 106 0.31 12.46 -16.23
C PRO A 106 1.24 11.26 -16.05
N LEU A 107 2.32 11.46 -15.30
CA LEU A 107 3.15 10.37 -14.79
C LEU A 107 2.50 9.74 -13.54
N VAL A 108 2.16 8.46 -13.64
CA VAL A 108 1.56 7.67 -12.57
C VAL A 108 2.34 6.36 -12.38
N PRO A 109 3.27 6.28 -11.41
CA PRO A 109 3.86 5.02 -10.98
C PRO A 109 2.81 4.11 -10.34
N ALA A 110 2.95 2.80 -10.54
CA ALA A 110 2.04 1.83 -9.95
C ALA A 110 2.77 0.59 -9.43
N ALA A 111 2.17 -0.05 -8.41
CA ALA A 111 2.61 -1.33 -7.87
C ALA A 111 1.41 -2.19 -7.45
N VAL A 112 1.60 -3.51 -7.50
CA VAL A 112 0.52 -4.48 -7.23
C VAL A 112 0.82 -5.40 -6.06
N ILE A 113 -0.23 -5.91 -5.42
CA ILE A 113 -0.15 -7.07 -4.53
C ILE A 113 -0.76 -8.31 -5.18
N TYR A 114 -0.25 -9.48 -4.82
CA TYR A 114 -0.87 -10.77 -5.16
C TYR A 114 -1.93 -11.14 -4.11
N ASP A 115 -3.20 -10.90 -4.43
CA ASP A 115 -4.37 -11.21 -3.58
C ASP A 115 -5.33 -12.24 -4.21
N LEU A 116 -4.99 -12.77 -5.38
CA LEU A 116 -5.86 -13.66 -6.18
C LEU A 116 -6.43 -14.87 -5.41
N PRO A 117 -5.68 -15.57 -4.53
CA PRO A 117 -6.24 -16.68 -3.75
C PRO A 117 -7.35 -16.23 -2.79
N TYR A 118 -7.20 -15.05 -2.17
CA TYR A 118 -8.20 -14.49 -1.26
C TYR A 118 -9.40 -13.93 -2.05
N ALA A 119 -9.12 -13.25 -3.16
CA ALA A 119 -10.11 -12.67 -4.06
C ALA A 119 -10.69 -13.70 -5.05
N LYS A 120 -10.57 -15.01 -4.81
CA LYS A 120 -11.00 -16.04 -5.75
C LYS A 120 -12.47 -15.85 -6.17
N GLY A 121 -12.69 -15.76 -7.49
CA GLY A 121 -14.00 -15.51 -8.10
C GLY A 121 -14.35 -14.03 -8.28
N SER A 122 -13.47 -13.11 -7.86
CA SER A 122 -13.60 -11.69 -8.12
C SER A 122 -12.79 -11.29 -9.36
N PRO A 123 -13.30 -10.39 -10.22
CA PRO A 123 -12.49 -9.81 -11.28
C PRO A 123 -11.34 -8.98 -10.68
N PRO A 124 -10.15 -8.96 -11.30
CA PRO A 124 -9.07 -8.09 -10.87
C PRO A 124 -9.48 -6.61 -11.04
N PRO A 125 -8.88 -5.69 -10.26
CA PRO A 125 -9.08 -4.26 -10.45
C PRO A 125 -8.76 -3.80 -11.88
N ASP A 126 -9.58 -2.88 -12.40
CA ASP A 126 -9.45 -2.35 -13.75
C ASP A 126 -9.39 -0.81 -13.76
N ALA A 127 -9.30 -0.23 -14.96
CA ALA A 127 -9.25 1.22 -15.14
C ALA A 127 -10.50 1.93 -14.61
N ALA A 128 -11.69 1.32 -14.69
CA ALA A 128 -12.90 1.92 -14.15
C ALA A 128 -12.85 1.97 -12.61
N LEU A 129 -12.33 0.93 -11.96
CA LEU A 129 -12.19 0.90 -10.51
C LEU A 129 -11.16 1.90 -9.99
N ALA A 130 -10.00 2.01 -10.66
CA ALA A 130 -9.01 3.04 -10.29
C ALA A 130 -9.52 4.46 -10.55
N TYR A 131 -10.28 4.68 -11.61
CA TYR A 131 -10.94 5.96 -11.86
C TYR A 131 -11.92 6.31 -10.73
N ALA A 132 -12.73 5.34 -10.28
CA ALA A 132 -13.62 5.53 -9.13
C ALA A 132 -12.85 5.82 -7.83
N ALA A 133 -11.67 5.22 -7.63
CA ALA A 133 -10.80 5.55 -6.51
C ALA A 133 -10.30 7.00 -6.58
N CYS A 134 -10.00 7.53 -7.77
CA CYS A 134 -9.65 8.94 -7.94
C CYS A 134 -10.83 9.87 -7.59
N GLN A 135 -12.05 9.52 -8.00
CA GLN A 135 -13.25 10.29 -7.65
C GLN A 135 -13.52 10.32 -6.14
N ALA A 136 -13.15 9.26 -5.43
CA ALA A 136 -13.29 9.17 -3.98
C ALA A 136 -12.14 9.86 -3.22
N ALA A 137 -11.09 10.31 -3.90
CA ALA A 137 -9.91 10.85 -3.26
C ALA A 137 -10.17 12.22 -2.62
N ASN A 138 -9.75 12.37 -1.37
CA ASN A 138 -9.90 13.61 -0.59
C ASN A 138 -8.77 13.74 0.45
N ALA A 139 -8.82 14.81 1.24
CA ALA A 139 -7.83 15.12 2.28
C ALA A 139 -8.27 14.72 3.70
N ASP A 140 -9.38 13.99 3.84
CA ASP A 140 -9.86 13.51 5.14
C ASP A 140 -8.90 12.44 5.71
N PRO A 141 -9.05 12.06 7.00
CA PRO A 141 -8.28 10.95 7.55
C PRO A 141 -8.42 9.67 6.71
N VAL A 142 -7.28 9.11 6.32
CA VAL A 142 -7.23 7.94 5.42
C VAL A 142 -7.88 6.73 6.10
N PRO A 143 -8.90 6.10 5.48
CA PRO A 143 -9.46 4.85 5.98
C PRO A 143 -8.41 3.72 6.01
N GLU A 144 -8.35 2.95 7.09
CA GLU A 144 -7.40 1.84 7.26
C GLU A 144 -8.09 0.46 7.22
N GLY A 145 -7.28 -0.60 7.13
CA GLY A 145 -7.74 -2.00 7.13
C GLY A 145 -8.12 -2.52 5.75
N ASN A 146 -9.31 -3.10 5.63
CA ASN A 146 -9.77 -3.80 4.43
C ASN A 146 -10.44 -2.86 3.41
N VAL A 147 -9.70 -1.83 3.01
CA VAL A 147 -10.11 -0.82 2.03
C VAL A 147 -9.16 -0.81 0.83
N GLY A 148 -9.68 -0.39 -0.34
CA GLY A 148 -8.88 -0.25 -1.55
C GLY A 148 -7.99 -1.45 -1.84
N ALA A 149 -6.69 -1.23 -2.06
CA ALA A 149 -5.71 -2.28 -2.30
C ALA A 149 -5.47 -3.19 -1.07
N GLY A 150 -5.78 -2.71 0.14
CA GLY A 150 -5.78 -3.52 1.37
C GLY A 150 -6.93 -4.53 1.45
N ALA A 151 -7.96 -4.42 0.62
CA ALA A 151 -9.13 -5.29 0.65
C ALA A 151 -8.78 -6.78 0.51
N GLY A 152 -7.80 -7.11 -0.33
CA GLY A 152 -7.31 -8.48 -0.56
C GLY A 152 -6.06 -8.87 0.22
N ALA A 153 -5.48 -7.94 0.98
CA ALA A 153 -4.20 -8.14 1.65
C ALA A 153 -4.30 -9.20 2.76
N THR A 154 -3.31 -10.10 2.81
CA THR A 154 -3.12 -11.14 3.84
C THR A 154 -1.65 -11.26 4.23
N ALA A 155 -1.37 -11.85 5.40
CA ALA A 155 -0.04 -12.11 5.91
C ALA A 155 0.12 -13.56 6.38
N GLY A 156 1.36 -14.06 6.38
CA GLY A 156 1.70 -15.41 6.86
C GLY A 156 1.22 -16.53 5.94
N LYS A 157 1.92 -16.77 4.83
CA LYS A 157 1.38 -17.51 3.66
C LYS A 157 1.89 -18.92 3.41
N ILE A 158 2.88 -19.41 4.17
CA ILE A 158 3.54 -20.70 3.94
C ILE A 158 3.02 -21.80 4.88
N TYR A 159 3.28 -21.68 6.18
CA TYR A 159 3.15 -22.81 7.12
C TYR A 159 1.82 -22.92 7.88
N GLY A 160 0.83 -22.09 7.55
CA GLY A 160 -0.42 -22.04 8.31
C GLY A 160 -1.50 -21.29 7.55
N ARG A 161 -2.64 -21.08 8.22
CA ARG A 161 -3.73 -20.29 7.64
C ARG A 161 -3.31 -18.81 7.61
N PRO A 162 -3.33 -18.15 6.44
CA PRO A 162 -3.05 -16.72 6.37
C PRO A 162 -4.05 -15.92 7.20
N MET A 163 -3.57 -14.86 7.85
CA MET A 163 -4.41 -13.92 8.58
C MET A 163 -4.70 -12.69 7.72
N LYS A 164 -5.85 -12.07 7.95
CA LYS A 164 -6.16 -10.80 7.32
C LYS A 164 -5.21 -9.71 7.81
N SER A 165 -4.62 -8.99 6.86
CA SER A 165 -3.89 -7.75 7.07
C SER A 165 -4.68 -6.61 6.41
N GLY A 166 -4.03 -5.57 5.89
CA GLY A 166 -4.75 -4.47 5.24
C GLY A 166 -3.84 -3.34 4.80
N LEU A 167 -4.47 -2.19 4.59
CA LEU A 167 -3.82 -0.91 4.43
C LEU A 167 -3.65 -0.24 5.80
N GLY A 168 -2.53 0.41 6.04
CA GLY A 168 -2.34 1.27 7.22
C GLY A 168 -1.62 2.57 6.87
N THR A 169 -1.76 3.58 7.72
CA THR A 169 -1.09 4.87 7.56
C THR A 169 -0.55 5.41 8.88
N ALA A 170 0.47 6.26 8.81
CA ALA A 170 1.05 6.95 9.96
C ALA A 170 1.69 8.26 9.48
N SER A 171 1.71 9.28 10.34
CA SER A 171 2.45 10.52 10.10
C SER A 171 3.25 10.96 11.32
N TRP A 172 4.21 11.85 11.07
CA TRP A 172 5.02 12.51 12.08
C TRP A 172 5.38 13.93 11.64
N THR A 173 5.06 14.92 12.48
CA THR A 173 5.52 16.29 12.29
C THR A 173 6.90 16.47 12.92
N ILE A 174 7.90 16.77 12.09
CA ILE A 174 9.26 17.06 12.53
C ILE A 174 9.28 18.45 13.18
N PRO A 175 10.03 18.65 14.29
CA PRO A 175 10.24 19.99 14.85
C PRO A 175 10.72 20.96 13.76
N GLY A 176 10.00 22.07 13.61
CA GLY A 176 10.22 23.04 12.52
C GLY A 176 9.14 23.02 11.43
N GLY A 177 8.22 22.05 11.44
CA GLY A 177 7.02 22.07 10.59
C GLY A 177 6.91 21.01 9.48
N PRO A 178 7.99 20.42 8.92
CA PRO A 178 7.85 19.38 7.90
C PRO A 178 7.06 18.16 8.42
N VAL A 179 6.21 17.60 7.55
CA VAL A 179 5.44 16.37 7.84
C VAL A 179 6.02 15.23 7.02
N VAL A 180 6.29 14.11 7.68
CA VAL A 180 6.60 12.84 7.02
C VAL A 180 5.45 11.90 7.29
N ALA A 181 4.93 11.25 6.25
CA ALA A 181 3.87 10.28 6.39
C ALA A 181 4.10 9.06 5.51
N ALA A 182 3.44 7.97 5.88
CA ALA A 182 3.55 6.68 5.22
C ALA A 182 2.17 6.05 5.05
N LEU A 183 2.00 5.34 3.95
CA LEU A 183 0.86 4.46 3.69
C LEU A 183 1.40 3.13 3.19
N ALA A 184 0.91 2.02 3.74
CA ALA A 184 1.38 0.69 3.42
C ALA A 184 0.22 -0.26 3.13
N VAL A 185 0.28 -0.97 2.00
CA VAL A 185 -0.58 -2.13 1.73
C VAL A 185 0.19 -3.39 2.13
N VAL A 186 -0.16 -3.97 3.27
CA VAL A 186 0.64 -5.01 3.93
C VAL A 186 0.22 -6.39 3.46
N ASN A 187 0.85 -6.94 2.42
CA ASN A 187 0.54 -8.28 1.89
C ASN A 187 1.75 -9.26 1.96
N PRO A 188 2.45 -9.41 3.09
CA PRO A 188 3.71 -10.13 3.16
C PRO A 188 3.52 -11.64 3.01
N VAL A 189 4.59 -12.31 2.58
CA VAL A 189 4.72 -13.76 2.76
C VAL A 189 4.83 -14.07 4.25
N GLY A 190 5.76 -13.39 4.95
CA GLY A 190 6.03 -13.58 6.38
C GLY A 190 5.00 -12.95 7.32
N ASP A 191 5.40 -12.84 8.59
CA ASP A 191 4.60 -12.30 9.69
C ASP A 191 4.89 -10.82 9.98
N VAL A 192 3.94 -10.11 10.58
CA VAL A 192 4.06 -8.73 11.07
C VAL A 192 4.41 -8.75 12.54
N TRP A 193 5.46 -8.00 12.91
CA TRP A 193 6.01 -7.98 14.26
C TRP A 193 5.85 -6.60 14.90
N CYS A 194 5.51 -6.57 16.19
CA CYS A 194 5.50 -5.38 17.03
C CYS A 194 6.07 -5.72 18.40
N GLY A 195 7.07 -4.97 18.87
CA GLY A 195 7.68 -5.19 20.20
C GLY A 195 8.24 -6.61 20.40
N GLY A 196 8.79 -7.23 19.34
CA GLY A 196 9.33 -8.59 19.39
C GLY A 196 8.28 -9.71 19.41
N ARG A 197 7.01 -9.40 19.14
CA ARG A 197 5.92 -10.39 19.06
C ARG A 197 5.22 -10.31 17.71
N ILE A 198 4.76 -11.45 17.22
CA ILE A 198 3.88 -11.49 16.04
C ILE A 198 2.52 -10.91 16.43
N VAL A 199 2.00 -10.02 15.60
CA VAL A 199 0.67 -9.39 15.78
C VAL A 199 -0.29 -9.74 14.64
N VAL A 200 0.24 -10.04 13.45
CA VAL A 200 -0.51 -10.56 12.30
C VAL A 200 0.39 -11.56 11.59
N GLY A 201 -0.09 -12.75 11.27
CA GLY A 201 0.77 -13.79 10.70
C GLY A 201 0.06 -15.11 10.49
N ALA A 202 0.83 -16.15 10.18
CA ALA A 202 0.27 -17.47 9.93
C ALA A 202 -0.26 -18.09 11.22
N LEU A 203 -1.48 -18.62 11.16
CA LEU A 203 -2.13 -19.27 12.29
C LEU A 203 -2.09 -20.79 12.17
N ARG A 204 -1.76 -21.45 13.27
CA ARG A 204 -2.00 -22.88 13.49
C ARG A 204 -3.50 -23.16 13.65
N PRO A 205 -3.93 -24.45 13.57
CA PRO A 205 -5.33 -24.82 13.82
C PRO A 205 -5.86 -24.38 15.19
N ASP A 206 -4.99 -24.31 16.20
CA ASP A 206 -5.31 -23.86 17.56
C ASP A 206 -5.37 -22.32 17.72
N GLY A 207 -5.14 -21.57 16.64
CA GLY A 207 -5.18 -20.10 16.66
C GLY A 207 -3.88 -19.43 17.14
N THR A 208 -2.83 -20.19 17.45
CA THR A 208 -1.52 -19.63 17.78
C THR A 208 -0.72 -19.25 16.53
N PHE A 209 0.21 -18.29 16.64
CA PHE A 209 1.08 -17.92 15.53
C PHE A 209 2.17 -18.96 15.29
N VAL A 210 2.37 -19.32 14.01
CA VAL A 210 3.40 -20.29 13.61
C VAL A 210 4.81 -19.78 13.91
N ASN A 211 5.07 -18.49 13.68
CA ASN A 211 6.41 -17.92 13.46
C ASN A 211 7.08 -18.54 12.22
N GLN A 212 6.78 -17.95 11.06
CA GLN A 212 7.25 -18.46 9.78
C GLN A 212 8.76 -18.34 9.62
N THR A 213 9.37 -17.27 10.15
CA THR A 213 10.82 -17.11 10.10
C THR A 213 11.51 -18.26 10.83
N GLN A 214 11.05 -18.62 12.03
CA GLN A 214 11.61 -19.74 12.76
C GLN A 214 11.36 -21.07 12.03
N ALA A 215 10.15 -21.30 11.51
CA ALA A 215 9.84 -22.51 10.76
C ALA A 215 10.74 -22.68 9.51
N MET A 216 11.06 -21.61 8.80
CA MET A 216 12.02 -21.65 7.68
C MET A 216 13.44 -22.01 8.14
N LEU A 217 13.90 -21.39 9.23
CA LEU A 217 15.24 -21.63 9.78
C LEU A 217 15.40 -23.06 10.31
N ASP A 218 14.32 -23.61 10.87
CA ASP A 218 14.26 -25.00 11.35
C ASP A 218 14.13 -26.02 10.21
N GLY A 219 14.00 -25.56 8.96
CA GLY A 219 13.84 -26.42 7.79
C GLY A 219 12.53 -27.18 7.78
N VAL A 220 11.46 -26.60 8.35
CA VAL A 220 10.11 -27.18 8.23
C VAL A 220 9.74 -27.24 6.75
N PRO A 221 9.39 -28.42 6.22
CA PRO A 221 9.08 -28.60 4.80
C PRO A 221 7.78 -27.90 4.39
#